data_AF-A0A3D3G6Y3-F1
#
_entry.id   AF-A0A3D3G6Y3-F1
#
_cell.length_a   1.000
_cell.length_b   1.000
_cell.length_c   1.000
_cell.angle_alpha   90.00
_cell.angle_beta   90.00
_cell.angle_gamma   90.00
#
_symmetry.space_group_name_H-M   'P 1'
#
loop_
_entity.id
_entity.type
_entity.pdbx_description
1 polymer ?
#
loop_
_entity_poly.entity_id
_entity_poly.type
_entity_poly.pdbx_seq_one_letter_code
_entity_poly.pdbx_strand_id
1 'polypeptide(L)'
;DAGKQFTLGIIGLGNVGSRLAYMAELLDWQVIGYDPLVNHLAVTQVPLQELLASADAISLHVPLTKTGHYPTHHLINAETLALMKTQAILVNSARGPVIEEQSLIHDIQTTHRLVVLDVFEHEPVISEELLKWVRLVTPHIAGYSLEGKARGTQMIYEAFCEKFGFMASKTFISQLPVCEQYFTEQTDIKTVLKTCLGKIYDIARDDQNLRACLKDGRIDQQAFDHLRKTYPLRREWSAHGGPQA
;
A
#
# COMPACT_ATOMS: atom_id res chain seq x y z
N ASP A 1 -12.62 -13.58 3.71
CA ASP A 1 -13.56 -14.11 4.73
C ASP A 1 -13.79 -15.60 4.58
N ALA A 2 -12.93 -16.42 5.19
CA ALA A 2 -13.17 -17.85 5.39
C ALA A 2 -14.12 -18.10 6.58
N GLY A 3 -15.07 -17.20 6.83
CA GLY A 3 -15.96 -17.23 8.00
C GLY A 3 -15.28 -16.98 9.36
N LYS A 4 -14.08 -16.40 9.37
CA LYS A 4 -13.33 -16.03 10.59
C LYS A 4 -13.18 -14.51 10.65
N GLN A 5 -13.17 -13.98 11.88
CA GLN A 5 -12.77 -12.60 12.14
C GLN A 5 -11.33 -12.39 11.61
N PHE A 6 -11.12 -11.30 10.87
CA PHE A 6 -9.83 -10.94 10.28
C PHE A 6 -9.39 -9.59 10.85
N THR A 7 -8.20 -9.54 11.43
CA THR A 7 -7.65 -8.33 12.05
C THR A 7 -6.57 -7.71 11.17
N LEU A 8 -6.82 -6.51 10.66
CA LEU A 8 -5.85 -5.68 9.95
C LEU A 8 -5.14 -4.73 10.94
N GLY A 9 -3.82 -4.87 11.05
CA GLY A 9 -2.94 -3.95 11.74
C GLY A 9 -2.39 -2.89 10.78
N ILE A 10 -2.55 -1.62 11.12
CA ILE A 10 -2.07 -0.49 10.31
C ILE A 10 -1.00 0.28 11.10
N ILE A 11 0.22 0.33 10.58
CA ILE A 11 1.33 1.09 11.16
C ILE A 11 1.46 2.41 10.39
N GLY A 12 1.12 3.52 11.03
CA GLY A 12 0.99 4.85 10.43
C GLY A 12 -0.46 5.15 10.00
N LEU A 13 -1.10 6.11 10.65
CA LEU A 13 -2.50 6.53 10.46
C LEU A 13 -2.59 7.94 9.87
N GLY A 14 -1.70 8.23 8.92
CA GLY A 14 -1.77 9.43 8.09
C GLY A 14 -2.71 9.27 6.90
N ASN A 15 -2.47 10.06 5.86
CA ASN A 15 -3.31 10.11 4.64
C ASN A 15 -3.64 8.75 4.01
N VAL A 16 -2.71 7.80 4.00
CA VAL A 16 -2.94 6.47 3.40
C VAL A 16 -3.53 5.49 4.41
N GLY A 17 -2.94 5.42 5.61
CA GLY A 17 -3.38 4.49 6.66
C GLY A 17 -4.83 4.69 7.08
N SER A 18 -5.29 5.93 7.27
CA SER A 18 -6.69 6.22 7.62
C SER A 18 -7.67 5.79 6.53
N ARG A 19 -7.30 5.98 5.26
CA ARG A 19 -8.11 5.56 4.11
C ARG A 19 -8.20 4.03 4.02
N LEU A 20 -7.08 3.35 4.30
CA LEU A 20 -7.07 1.90 4.37
C LEU A 20 -7.95 1.39 5.52
N ALA A 21 -7.91 2.04 6.69
CA ALA A 21 -8.77 1.70 7.83
C ALA A 21 -10.26 1.79 7.44
N TYR A 22 -10.68 2.93 6.85
CA TYR A 22 -12.05 3.11 6.36
C TYR A 22 -12.46 2.03 5.35
N MET A 23 -11.60 1.73 4.38
CA MET A 23 -11.88 0.68 3.39
C MET A 23 -11.97 -0.71 4.01
N ALA A 24 -11.16 -1.01 5.03
CA ALA A 24 -11.21 -2.29 5.74
C ALA A 24 -12.48 -2.45 6.58
N GLU A 25 -12.99 -1.36 7.17
CA GLU A 25 -14.28 -1.36 7.86
C GLU A 25 -15.44 -1.68 6.92
N LEU A 26 -15.43 -1.16 5.67
CA LEU A 26 -16.41 -1.53 4.65
C LEU A 26 -16.36 -3.01 4.25
N LEU A 27 -15.27 -3.71 4.60
CA LEU A 27 -15.11 -5.15 4.41
C LEU A 27 -15.39 -5.95 5.69
N ASP A 28 -15.96 -5.33 6.72
CA ASP A 28 -16.21 -5.91 8.04
C ASP A 28 -14.95 -6.50 8.71
N TRP A 29 -13.77 -5.94 8.41
CA TRP A 29 -12.53 -6.34 9.07
C TRP A 29 -12.37 -5.60 10.39
N GLN A 30 -11.78 -6.26 11.39
CA GLN A 30 -11.34 -5.57 12.58
C GLN A 30 -10.08 -4.78 12.24
N VAL A 31 -10.04 -3.49 12.60
CA VAL A 31 -8.87 -2.64 12.37
C VAL A 31 -8.26 -2.23 13.71
N ILE A 32 -6.95 -2.43 13.84
CA ILE A 32 -6.15 -1.88 14.92
C ILE A 32 -4.99 -1.06 14.34
N GLY A 33 -4.59 -0.01 15.04
CA GLY A 33 -3.62 0.94 14.53
C GLY A 33 -2.45 1.18 15.48
N TYR A 34 -1.31 1.56 14.92
CA TYR A 34 -0.20 2.14 15.67
C TYR A 34 0.26 3.41 14.97
N ASP A 35 0.09 4.54 15.65
CA ASP A 35 0.68 5.82 15.25
C ASP A 35 0.95 6.65 16.51
N PRO A 36 2.23 6.88 16.88
CA PRO A 36 2.55 7.63 18.09
C PRO A 36 2.44 9.16 17.91
N LEU A 37 2.21 9.63 16.68
CA LEU A 37 2.15 11.05 16.32
C LEU A 37 0.71 11.52 16.03
N VAL A 38 -0.16 10.61 15.60
CA VAL A 38 -1.56 10.88 15.25
C VAL A 38 -2.48 10.10 16.17
N ASN A 39 -3.48 10.78 16.73
CA ASN A 39 -4.60 10.13 17.38
C ASN A 39 -5.80 10.08 16.41
N HIS A 40 -6.27 8.89 16.07
CA HIS A 40 -7.30 8.62 15.09
C HIS A 40 -8.54 8.06 15.78
N LEU A 41 -9.58 8.89 15.94
CA LEU A 41 -10.75 8.59 16.77
C LEU A 41 -11.53 7.33 16.36
N ALA A 42 -11.49 6.94 15.08
CA ALA A 42 -12.23 5.78 14.57
C ALA A 42 -11.45 4.46 14.66
N VAL A 43 -10.14 4.49 14.92
CA VAL A 43 -9.29 3.29 14.92
C VAL A 43 -8.79 3.03 16.32
N THR A 44 -8.99 1.81 16.83
CA THR A 44 -8.40 1.40 18.11
C THR A 44 -6.88 1.38 17.98
N GLN A 45 -6.22 2.36 18.58
CA GLN A 45 -4.76 2.42 18.63
C GLN A 45 -4.22 1.60 19.80
N VAL A 46 -3.28 0.71 19.49
CA VAL A 46 -2.64 -0.19 20.46
C VAL A 46 -1.11 -0.04 20.39
N PRO A 47 -0.35 -0.44 21.42
CA PRO A 47 1.10 -0.49 21.35
C PRO A 47 1.59 -1.35 20.19
N LEU A 48 2.75 -1.00 19.61
CA LEU A 48 3.31 -1.68 18.44
C LEU A 48 3.40 -3.21 18.64
N GLN A 49 3.89 -3.65 19.79
CA GLN A 49 4.03 -5.08 20.11
C GLN A 49 2.69 -5.82 20.10
N GLU A 50 1.63 -5.19 20.62
CA GLU A 50 0.28 -5.75 20.62
C GLU A 50 -0.29 -5.85 19.20
N LEU A 51 -0.07 -4.82 18.37
CA LEU A 51 -0.46 -4.84 16.96
C LEU A 51 0.21 -6.00 16.22
N LEU A 52 1.53 -6.14 16.36
CA LEU A 52 2.31 -7.18 15.70
C LEU A 52 1.81 -8.59 16.09
N ALA A 53 1.54 -8.82 17.38
CA ALA A 53 1.08 -10.10 17.89
C ALA A 53 -0.37 -10.45 17.51
N SER A 54 -1.22 -9.44 17.32
CA SER A 54 -2.68 -9.62 17.18
C SER A 54 -3.18 -9.59 15.74
N ALA A 55 -2.47 -8.95 14.82
CA ALA A 55 -2.92 -8.78 13.44
C ALA A 55 -2.73 -10.04 12.57
N ASP A 56 -3.67 -10.28 11.65
CA ASP A 56 -3.58 -11.32 10.60
C ASP A 56 -2.96 -10.77 9.31
N ALA A 57 -3.02 -9.44 9.12
CA ALA A 57 -2.25 -8.71 8.12
C ALA A 57 -1.77 -7.39 8.70
N ILE A 58 -0.55 -6.98 8.35
CA ILE A 58 0.08 -5.75 8.80
C ILE A 58 0.48 -4.94 7.58
N SER A 59 0.02 -3.69 7.51
CA SER A 59 0.33 -2.77 6.41
C SER A 59 1.05 -1.52 6.91
N LEU A 60 2.16 -1.18 6.27
CA LEU A 60 3.04 -0.06 6.64
C LEU A 60 2.71 1.18 5.81
N HIS A 61 2.50 2.32 6.49
CA HIS A 61 2.16 3.62 5.89
C HIS A 61 2.87 4.80 6.59
N VAL A 62 4.09 4.57 7.05
CA VAL A 62 4.92 5.58 7.75
C VAL A 62 5.88 6.30 6.80
N PRO A 63 6.30 7.55 7.10
CA PRO A 63 7.46 8.14 6.43
C PRO A 63 8.74 7.36 6.79
N LEU A 64 9.83 7.57 6.07
CA LEU A 64 11.15 7.08 6.47
C LEU A 64 11.89 8.15 7.30
N THR A 65 12.13 7.87 8.58
CA THR A 65 12.87 8.73 9.49
C THR A 65 13.96 7.93 10.20
N LYS A 66 15.18 8.47 10.25
CA LYS A 66 16.31 7.86 10.98
C LYS A 66 16.53 8.46 12.37
N THR A 67 15.91 9.61 12.61
CA THR A 67 16.09 10.46 13.79
C THR A 67 14.73 10.89 14.33
N GLY A 68 14.73 11.45 15.55
CA GLY A 68 13.51 11.87 16.25
C GLY A 68 13.05 10.83 17.26
N HIS A 69 11.92 11.10 17.93
CA HIS A 69 11.41 10.23 19.01
C HIS A 69 10.82 8.91 18.49
N TYR A 70 10.41 8.88 17.22
CA TYR A 70 9.81 7.70 16.58
C TYR A 70 10.47 7.46 15.21
N PRO A 71 11.73 7.00 15.18
CA PRO A 71 12.39 6.63 13.94
C PRO A 71 11.68 5.41 13.33
N THR A 72 11.61 5.35 12.00
CA THR A 72 10.95 4.28 11.27
C THR A 72 11.90 3.46 10.42
N HIS A 73 13.17 3.87 10.33
CA HIS A 73 14.22 3.07 9.72
C HIS A 73 14.38 1.75 10.46
N HIS A 74 14.23 0.64 9.73
CA HIS A 74 14.23 -0.73 10.28
C HIS A 74 13.24 -0.90 11.44
N LEU A 75 12.09 -0.22 11.36
CA LEU A 75 10.98 -0.42 12.28
C LEU A 75 10.53 -1.89 12.28
N ILE A 76 10.60 -2.53 11.11
CA ILE A 76 10.46 -3.97 10.97
C ILE A 76 11.86 -4.58 10.76
N ASN A 77 12.28 -5.38 11.72
CA ASN A 77 13.60 -6.00 11.87
C ASN A 77 13.43 -7.40 12.49
N ALA A 78 14.52 -8.10 12.77
CA ALA A 78 14.45 -9.47 13.33
C ALA A 78 13.59 -9.58 14.60
N GLU A 79 13.70 -8.61 15.52
CA GLU A 79 12.97 -8.63 16.80
C GLU A 79 11.46 -8.43 16.59
N THR A 80 11.08 -7.48 15.75
CA THR A 80 9.67 -7.16 15.48
C THR A 80 9.00 -8.19 14.58
N LEU A 81 9.72 -8.79 13.63
CA LEU A 81 9.25 -9.92 12.83
C LEU A 81 8.91 -11.12 13.71
N ALA A 82 9.74 -11.40 14.73
CA ALA A 82 9.51 -12.50 15.68
C ALA A 82 8.24 -12.32 16.54
N LEU A 83 7.75 -11.09 16.71
CA LEU A 83 6.49 -10.81 17.41
C LEU A 83 5.26 -11.07 16.55
N MET A 84 5.40 -11.11 15.23
CA MET A 84 4.27 -11.29 14.32
C MET A 84 3.82 -12.75 14.28
N LYS A 85 2.50 -13.00 14.22
CA LYS A 85 1.97 -14.36 13.97
C LYS A 85 2.63 -14.95 12.73
N THR A 86 3.08 -16.20 12.74
CA THR A 86 3.80 -16.85 11.63
C THR A 86 3.06 -16.74 10.28
N GLN A 87 1.73 -16.82 10.31
CA GLN A 87 0.84 -16.74 9.14
C GLN A 87 0.42 -15.31 8.76
N ALA A 88 0.82 -14.28 9.49
CA ALA A 88 0.37 -12.92 9.23
C ALA A 88 0.97 -12.37 7.93
N ILE A 89 0.15 -11.73 7.11
CA ILE A 89 0.60 -11.09 5.87
C ILE A 89 1.32 -9.78 6.19
N LEU A 90 2.49 -9.53 5.61
CA LEU A 90 3.19 -8.24 5.72
C LEU A 90 3.12 -7.48 4.40
N VAL A 91 2.69 -6.23 4.44
CA VAL A 91 2.59 -5.35 3.27
C VAL A 91 3.41 -4.08 3.51
N ASN A 92 4.38 -3.79 2.65
CA ASN A 92 5.07 -2.51 2.63
C ASN A 92 4.85 -1.79 1.30
N SER A 93 4.10 -0.69 1.37
CA SER A 93 3.93 0.28 0.27
C SER A 93 4.31 1.70 0.70
N ALA A 94 5.07 1.81 1.79
CA ALA A 94 5.53 3.07 2.35
C ALA A 94 6.90 3.45 1.81
N ARG A 95 7.96 2.99 2.47
CA ARG A 95 9.36 3.22 2.10
C ARG A 95 10.15 1.94 2.37
N GLY A 96 11.08 1.62 1.48
CA GLY A 96 11.86 0.38 1.53
C GLY A 96 12.56 0.15 2.87
N PRO A 97 13.46 1.05 3.31
CA PRO A 97 14.23 0.89 4.55
C PRO A 97 13.43 0.94 5.85
N VAL A 98 12.09 0.95 5.79
CA VAL A 98 11.25 0.70 6.97
C VAL A 98 11.35 -0.76 7.39
N ILE A 99 11.59 -1.67 6.44
CA ILE A 99 11.90 -3.06 6.68
C ILE A 99 13.41 -3.27 6.44
N GLU A 100 14.07 -3.97 7.35
CA GLU A 100 15.42 -4.51 7.15
C GLU A 100 15.36 -5.79 6.28
N GLU A 101 15.86 -5.71 5.05
CA GLU A 101 15.74 -6.74 4.01
C GLU A 101 16.33 -8.09 4.44
N GLN A 102 17.50 -8.08 5.08
CA GLN A 102 18.18 -9.30 5.52
C GLN A 102 17.37 -10.06 6.57
N SER A 103 16.83 -9.33 7.55
CA SER A 103 15.95 -9.89 8.58
C SER A 103 14.66 -10.43 7.97
N LEU A 104 14.09 -9.72 6.99
CA LEU A 104 12.90 -10.16 6.26
C LEU A 104 13.13 -11.47 5.51
N ILE A 105 14.23 -11.59 4.76
CA ILE A 105 14.58 -12.81 4.02
C ILE A 105 14.70 -14.00 4.98
N HIS A 106 15.40 -13.82 6.10
CA HIS A 106 15.56 -14.87 7.11
C HIS A 106 14.22 -15.30 7.75
N ASP A 107 13.35 -14.34 8.07
CA ASP A 107 12.01 -14.61 8.60
C ASP A 107 11.16 -15.40 7.60
N ILE A 108 11.13 -15.01 6.33
CA ILE A 108 10.33 -15.72 5.31
C ILE A 108 10.84 -17.16 5.11
N GLN A 109 12.15 -17.37 5.13
CA GLN A 109 12.76 -18.70 5.01
C GLN A 109 12.32 -19.67 6.12
N THR A 110 12.11 -19.15 7.33
CA THR A 110 11.74 -19.96 8.50
C THR A 110 10.23 -20.07 8.69
N THR A 111 9.48 -19.01 8.41
CA THR A 111 8.04 -18.92 8.71
C THR A 111 7.15 -19.18 7.49
N HIS A 112 7.69 -19.07 6.27
CA HIS A 112 6.93 -19.02 5.02
C HIS A 112 5.87 -17.92 4.99
N ARG A 113 6.10 -16.81 5.72
CA ARG A 113 5.21 -15.66 5.78
C ARG A 113 4.94 -15.09 4.38
N LEU A 114 3.69 -14.70 4.15
CA LEU A 114 3.32 -14.00 2.92
C LEU A 114 3.71 -12.52 3.03
N VAL A 115 4.58 -12.08 2.12
CA VAL A 115 5.08 -10.70 2.08
C VAL A 115 4.79 -10.06 0.73
N VAL A 116 4.27 -8.83 0.74
CA VAL A 116 3.97 -8.01 -0.43
C VAL A 116 4.76 -6.70 -0.34
N LEU A 117 5.60 -6.42 -1.33
CA LEU A 117 6.44 -5.21 -1.36
C LEU A 117 6.18 -4.39 -2.61
N ASP A 118 5.80 -3.13 -2.44
CA ASP A 118 5.90 -2.13 -3.51
C ASP A 118 7.20 -1.32 -3.42
N VAL A 119 7.93 -1.43 -2.31
CA VAL A 119 9.13 -0.65 -2.02
C VAL A 119 10.25 -1.53 -1.44
N PHE A 120 11.51 -1.19 -1.71
CA PHE A 120 12.68 -2.03 -1.43
C PHE A 120 13.81 -1.23 -0.76
N GLU A 121 14.56 -1.86 0.15
CA GLU A 121 15.59 -1.18 0.95
C GLU A 121 16.69 -0.55 0.06
N HIS A 122 17.05 -1.24 -1.01
CA HIS A 122 18.12 -0.86 -1.92
C HIS A 122 17.61 -0.35 -3.29
N GLU A 123 16.40 0.22 -3.33
CA GLU A 123 15.85 0.86 -4.53
C GLU A 123 16.89 1.82 -5.17
N PRO A 124 16.99 1.84 -6.51
CA PRO A 124 16.14 1.16 -7.50
C PRO A 124 16.64 -0.24 -7.91
N VAL A 125 17.57 -0.84 -7.16
CA VAL A 125 18.10 -2.19 -7.45
C VAL A 125 17.42 -3.21 -6.55
N ILE A 126 16.98 -4.33 -7.13
CA ILE A 126 16.32 -5.41 -6.37
C ILE A 126 17.11 -6.69 -6.58
N SER A 127 17.48 -7.35 -5.48
CA SER A 127 18.22 -8.61 -5.52
C SER A 127 17.32 -9.78 -5.96
N GLU A 128 17.87 -10.73 -6.72
CA GLU A 128 17.19 -12.01 -6.99
C GLU A 128 16.86 -12.75 -5.70
N GLU A 129 17.73 -12.64 -4.70
CA GLU A 129 17.57 -13.25 -3.39
C GLU A 129 16.26 -12.82 -2.73
N LEU A 130 15.99 -11.52 -2.63
CA LEU A 130 14.72 -11.02 -2.09
C LEU A 130 13.53 -11.52 -2.92
N LEU A 131 13.62 -11.40 -4.25
CA LEU A 131 12.53 -11.76 -5.17
C LEU A 131 12.09 -13.22 -5.03
N LYS A 132 13.00 -14.14 -4.70
CA LYS A 132 12.69 -15.56 -4.50
C LYS A 132 11.71 -15.80 -3.36
N TRP A 133 11.71 -14.96 -2.33
CA TRP A 133 10.98 -15.20 -1.08
C TRP A 133 9.66 -14.43 -0.99
N VAL A 134 9.58 -13.25 -1.57
CA VAL A 134 8.39 -12.39 -1.50
C VAL A 134 7.27 -12.87 -2.44
N ARG A 135 6.03 -12.77 -1.96
CA ARG A 135 4.84 -13.32 -2.64
C ARG A 135 4.39 -12.49 -3.84
N LEU A 136 4.40 -11.17 -3.69
CA LEU A 136 4.04 -10.18 -4.71
C LEU A 136 4.98 -8.98 -4.60
N VAL A 137 5.44 -8.47 -5.73
CA VAL A 137 6.27 -7.27 -5.81
C VAL A 137 5.79 -6.30 -6.87
N THR A 138 5.93 -4.99 -6.65
CA THR A 138 5.66 -3.97 -7.67
C THR A 138 6.69 -2.85 -7.62
N PRO A 139 7.00 -2.17 -8.73
CA PRO A 139 8.12 -1.23 -8.78
C PRO A 139 7.76 0.16 -8.25
N HIS A 140 7.34 0.28 -6.99
CA HIS A 140 7.01 1.56 -6.34
C HIS A 140 5.96 2.35 -7.13
N ILE A 141 4.85 1.68 -7.43
CA ILE A 141 3.71 2.17 -8.23
C ILE A 141 2.37 2.07 -7.51
N ALA A 142 2.31 1.72 -6.22
CA ALA A 142 1.04 1.61 -5.49
C ALA A 142 0.20 2.90 -5.58
N GLY A 143 0.84 4.06 -5.61
CA GLY A 143 0.19 5.36 -5.77
C GLY A 143 -0.13 5.81 -7.21
N TYR A 144 0.19 5.01 -8.25
CA TYR A 144 0.13 5.44 -9.65
C TYR A 144 -1.26 5.27 -10.28
N SER A 145 -2.26 5.94 -9.73
CA SER A 145 -3.58 6.08 -10.35
C SER A 145 -3.70 7.34 -11.20
N LEU A 146 -4.60 7.31 -12.18
CA LEU A 146 -4.95 8.49 -12.97
C LEU A 146 -5.60 9.56 -12.08
N GLU A 147 -6.51 9.14 -11.19
CA GLU A 147 -7.15 10.00 -10.19
C GLU A 147 -6.13 10.60 -9.21
N GLY A 148 -5.14 9.83 -8.75
CA GLY A 148 -4.09 10.31 -7.86
C GLY A 148 -3.26 11.43 -8.49
N LYS A 149 -2.89 11.28 -9.77
CA LYS A 149 -2.19 12.34 -10.52
C LYS A 149 -3.07 13.58 -10.72
N ALA A 150 -4.35 13.40 -11.03
CA ALA A 150 -5.29 14.52 -11.14
C ALA A 150 -5.49 15.24 -9.80
N ARG A 151 -5.61 14.50 -8.69
CA ARG A 151 -5.71 15.04 -7.33
C ARG A 151 -4.49 15.87 -6.95
N GLY A 152 -3.28 15.42 -7.29
CA GLY A 152 -2.07 16.21 -7.07
C GLY A 152 -2.13 17.58 -7.77
N THR A 153 -2.62 17.61 -9.01
CA THR A 153 -2.82 18.87 -9.76
C THR A 153 -3.92 19.73 -9.14
N GLN A 154 -5.04 19.12 -8.73
CA GLN A 154 -6.15 19.79 -8.07
C GLN A 154 -5.71 20.51 -6.79
N MET A 155 -4.97 19.83 -5.92
CA MET A 155 -4.49 20.40 -4.65
C MET A 155 -3.60 21.63 -4.87
N ILE A 156 -2.70 21.58 -5.86
CA ILE A 156 -1.83 22.71 -6.19
C ILE A 156 -2.64 23.87 -6.77
N TYR A 157 -3.59 23.57 -7.66
CA TYR A 157 -4.48 24.57 -8.26
C TYR A 157 -5.32 25.30 -7.20
N GLU A 158 -5.90 24.57 -6.26
CA GLU A 158 -6.69 25.13 -5.16
C GLU A 158 -5.83 26.00 -4.24
N ALA A 159 -4.66 25.52 -3.83
CA ALA A 159 -3.72 26.28 -3.01
C ALA A 159 -3.23 27.55 -3.74
N PHE A 160 -3.02 27.49 -5.05
CA PHE A 160 -2.69 28.66 -5.87
C PHE A 160 -3.85 29.66 -5.89
N CYS A 161 -5.08 29.21 -6.17
CA CYS A 161 -6.26 30.07 -6.18
C CYS A 161 -6.47 30.77 -4.84
N GLU A 162 -6.36 30.04 -3.74
CA GLU A 162 -6.43 30.58 -2.38
C GLU A 162 -5.33 31.64 -2.16
N LYS A 163 -4.08 31.30 -2.47
CA LYS A 163 -2.92 32.17 -2.22
C LYS A 163 -3.00 33.52 -2.94
N PHE A 164 -3.55 33.53 -4.16
CA PHE A 164 -3.60 34.70 -5.02
C PHE A 164 -5.00 35.33 -5.14
N GLY A 165 -5.99 34.85 -4.37
CA GLY A 165 -7.34 35.41 -4.34
C GLY A 165 -8.16 35.15 -5.60
N PHE A 166 -7.89 34.06 -6.31
CA PHE A 166 -8.71 33.63 -7.45
C PHE A 166 -9.82 32.68 -6.99
N MET A 167 -10.95 32.70 -7.71
CA MET A 167 -12.00 31.68 -7.54
C MET A 167 -11.58 30.36 -8.23
N ALA A 168 -11.48 29.29 -7.47
CA ALA A 168 -11.30 27.95 -8.02
C ALA A 168 -12.60 27.49 -8.71
N SER A 169 -12.53 27.19 -10.01
CA SER A 169 -13.69 26.83 -10.85
C SER A 169 -13.49 25.52 -11.62
N LYS A 170 -12.30 24.94 -11.55
CA LYS A 170 -11.97 23.69 -12.24
C LYS A 170 -11.95 22.51 -11.28
N THR A 171 -12.52 21.41 -11.76
CA THR A 171 -12.38 20.08 -11.17
C THR A 171 -11.62 19.22 -12.18
N PHE A 172 -10.42 18.73 -11.83
CA PHE A 172 -9.60 17.95 -12.77
C PHE A 172 -10.09 16.51 -12.93
N ILE A 173 -10.63 15.90 -11.87
CA ILE A 173 -11.17 14.53 -11.94
C ILE A 173 -12.32 14.43 -12.95
N SER A 174 -13.15 15.48 -13.11
CA SER A 174 -14.25 15.47 -14.09
C SER A 174 -13.79 15.53 -15.55
N GLN A 175 -12.49 15.77 -15.79
CA GLN A 175 -11.88 15.79 -17.12
C GLN A 175 -11.24 14.44 -17.48
N LEU A 176 -11.23 13.48 -16.56
CA LEU A 176 -10.71 12.14 -16.82
C LEU A 176 -11.68 11.35 -17.72
N PRO A 177 -11.17 10.44 -18.56
CA PRO A 177 -12.02 9.58 -19.38
C PRO A 177 -12.95 8.74 -18.48
N VAL A 178 -14.18 8.50 -18.94
CA VAL A 178 -15.09 7.58 -18.27
C VAL A 178 -14.57 6.14 -18.36
N CYS A 179 -14.90 5.31 -17.38
CA CYS A 179 -14.61 3.87 -17.39
C CYS A 179 -15.84 3.06 -16.99
N GLU A 180 -15.75 1.74 -17.23
CA GLU A 180 -16.80 0.79 -16.88
C GLU A 180 -17.18 0.90 -15.41
N GLN A 181 -18.47 0.80 -15.08
CA GLN A 181 -18.96 0.87 -13.70
C GLN A 181 -19.14 -0.56 -13.18
N TYR A 182 -18.43 -0.91 -12.12
CA TYR A 182 -18.49 -2.26 -11.51
C TYR A 182 -19.23 -2.27 -10.18
N PHE A 183 -19.29 -1.13 -9.49
CA PHE A 183 -20.03 -0.98 -8.24
C PHE A 183 -21.35 -0.28 -8.56
N THR A 184 -22.46 -0.91 -8.21
CA THR A 184 -23.82 -0.32 -8.31
C THR A 184 -24.50 -0.35 -6.95
N GLU A 185 -25.58 0.43 -6.80
CA GLU A 185 -26.35 0.51 -5.54
C GLU A 185 -26.87 -0.85 -5.04
N GLN A 186 -27.03 -1.84 -5.93
CA GLN A 186 -27.55 -3.17 -5.59
C GLN A 186 -26.45 -4.20 -5.30
N THR A 187 -25.17 -3.89 -5.51
CA THR A 187 -24.08 -4.86 -5.39
C THR A 187 -23.29 -4.71 -4.10
N ASP A 188 -23.14 -5.80 -3.38
CA ASP A 188 -22.23 -5.89 -2.23
C ASP A 188 -20.76 -5.72 -2.68
N ILE A 189 -20.01 -4.88 -1.94
CA ILE A 189 -18.62 -4.55 -2.22
C ILE A 189 -17.74 -5.80 -2.28
N LYS A 190 -17.92 -6.77 -1.37
CA LYS A 190 -17.11 -7.99 -1.32
C LYS A 190 -17.32 -8.83 -2.58
N THR A 191 -18.55 -8.86 -3.09
CA THR A 191 -18.91 -9.57 -4.32
C THR A 191 -18.26 -8.94 -5.55
N VAL A 192 -18.28 -7.61 -5.65
CA VAL A 192 -17.59 -6.89 -6.74
C VAL A 192 -16.10 -7.12 -6.67
N LEU A 193 -15.47 -7.03 -5.49
CA LEU A 193 -14.03 -7.28 -5.36
C LEU A 193 -13.66 -8.72 -5.73
N LYS A 194 -14.46 -9.73 -5.35
CA LYS A 194 -14.19 -11.13 -5.73
C LYS A 194 -14.27 -11.38 -7.24
N THR A 195 -15.13 -10.66 -7.97
CA THR A 195 -15.41 -10.94 -9.38
C THR A 195 -14.72 -9.98 -10.36
N CYS A 196 -14.47 -8.74 -9.93
CA CYS A 196 -14.02 -7.65 -10.79
C CYS A 196 -12.68 -7.02 -10.34
N LEU A 197 -12.10 -7.37 -9.18
CA LEU A 197 -10.86 -6.72 -8.73
C LEU A 197 -9.73 -6.82 -9.75
N GLY A 198 -9.54 -7.99 -10.39
CA GLY A 198 -8.54 -8.15 -11.45
C GLY A 198 -8.83 -7.35 -12.73
N LYS A 199 -10.10 -7.00 -13.00
CA LYS A 199 -10.48 -6.11 -14.11
C LYS A 199 -10.18 -4.64 -13.79
N ILE A 200 -10.39 -4.25 -12.53
CA ILE A 200 -10.07 -2.90 -12.04
C ILE A 200 -8.55 -2.71 -11.94
N TYR A 201 -7.87 -3.67 -11.33
CA TYR A 201 -6.43 -3.66 -11.13
C TYR A 201 -5.87 -5.07 -10.94
N ASP A 202 -5.16 -5.55 -11.96
CA ASP A 202 -4.41 -6.80 -11.89
C ASP A 202 -2.98 -6.56 -11.38
N ILE A 203 -2.80 -6.64 -10.06
CA ILE A 203 -1.48 -6.54 -9.42
C ILE A 203 -0.53 -7.67 -9.83
N ALA A 204 -1.05 -8.84 -10.22
CA ALA A 204 -0.20 -9.98 -10.60
C ALA A 204 0.51 -9.70 -11.92
N ARG A 205 -0.10 -8.93 -12.82
CA ARG A 205 0.56 -8.43 -14.03
C ARG A 205 1.78 -7.56 -13.71
N ASP A 206 1.66 -6.68 -12.72
CA ASP A 206 2.75 -5.76 -12.36
C ASP A 206 3.90 -6.51 -11.67
N ASP A 207 3.59 -7.52 -10.85
CA ASP A 207 4.56 -8.48 -10.32
C ASP A 207 5.29 -9.26 -11.42
N GLN A 208 4.55 -9.82 -12.38
CA GLN A 208 5.12 -10.53 -13.51
C GLN A 208 6.04 -9.63 -14.35
N ASN A 209 5.60 -8.40 -14.63
CA ASN A 209 6.40 -7.42 -15.37
C ASN A 209 7.71 -7.09 -14.65
N LEU A 210 7.67 -6.90 -13.34
CA LEU A 210 8.88 -6.64 -12.56
C LEU A 210 9.82 -7.86 -12.56
N ARG A 211 9.30 -9.06 -12.30
CA ARG A 211 10.10 -10.29 -12.29
C ARG A 211 10.71 -10.61 -13.65
N ALA A 212 10.03 -10.27 -14.75
CA ALA A 212 10.55 -10.44 -16.11
C ALA A 212 11.79 -9.57 -16.41
N CYS A 213 12.04 -8.53 -15.62
CA CYS A 213 13.23 -7.69 -15.72
C CYS A 213 14.47 -8.28 -15.00
N LEU A 214 14.34 -9.39 -14.29
CA LEU A 214 15.45 -10.03 -13.60
C LEU A 214 16.54 -10.47 -14.60
N LYS A 215 17.75 -9.95 -14.44
CA LYS A 215 18.91 -10.30 -15.24
C LYS A 215 20.19 -10.25 -14.41
N ASP A 216 21.07 -11.23 -14.58
CA ASP A 216 22.36 -11.28 -13.91
C ASP A 216 22.25 -11.14 -12.36
N GLY A 217 21.25 -11.82 -11.78
CA GLY A 217 21.05 -11.88 -10.32
C GLY A 217 20.34 -10.67 -9.69
N ARG A 218 19.83 -9.72 -10.48
CA ARG A 218 19.12 -8.55 -9.97
C ARG A 218 18.19 -7.92 -11.01
N ILE A 219 17.32 -7.03 -10.55
CA ILE A 219 16.68 -6.02 -11.38
C ILE A 219 17.51 -4.76 -11.24
N ASP A 220 18.01 -4.23 -12.35
CA ASP A 220 18.80 -3.00 -12.35
C ASP A 220 17.92 -1.74 -12.34
N GLN A 221 18.57 -0.61 -12.09
CA GLN A 221 17.92 0.69 -12.08
C GLN A 221 17.19 1.01 -13.39
N GLN A 222 17.80 0.68 -14.54
CA GLN A 222 17.26 1.05 -15.84
C GLN A 222 15.91 0.36 -16.08
N ALA A 223 15.82 -0.92 -15.77
CA ALA A 223 14.59 -1.69 -15.90
C ALA A 223 13.52 -1.23 -14.89
N PHE A 224 13.90 -1.03 -13.63
CA PHE A 224 13.01 -0.55 -12.57
C PHE A 224 12.39 0.82 -12.93
N ASP A 225 13.23 1.79 -13.32
CA ASP A 225 12.77 3.13 -13.70
C ASP A 225 11.96 3.11 -15.01
N HIS A 226 12.28 2.21 -15.94
CA HIS A 226 11.49 2.06 -17.18
C HIS A 226 10.05 1.65 -16.88
N LEU A 227 9.83 0.60 -16.08
CA LEU A 227 8.49 0.13 -15.71
C LEU A 227 7.65 1.24 -15.08
N ARG A 228 8.26 2.06 -14.22
CA ARG A 228 7.59 3.20 -13.56
C ARG A 228 7.24 4.30 -14.55
N LYS A 229 8.18 4.64 -15.42
CA LYS A 229 8.01 5.73 -16.40
C LYS A 229 6.95 5.40 -17.43
N THR A 230 6.87 4.14 -17.87
CA THR A 230 5.92 3.68 -18.88
C THR A 230 4.69 3.00 -18.28
N TYR A 231 4.48 3.12 -16.97
CA TYR A 231 3.40 2.45 -16.28
C TYR A 231 2.03 2.89 -16.84
N PRO A 232 1.18 1.95 -17.30
CA PRO A 232 -0.16 2.28 -17.73
C PRO A 232 -0.97 2.70 -16.50
N LEU A 233 -1.38 3.97 -16.46
CA LEU A 233 -2.11 4.49 -15.30
C LEU A 233 -3.41 3.71 -15.10
N ARG A 234 -3.59 3.21 -13.87
CA ARG A 234 -4.80 2.50 -13.45
C ARG A 234 -5.87 3.46 -12.93
N ARG A 235 -7.10 2.97 -12.86
CA ARG A 235 -8.25 3.68 -12.29
C ARG A 235 -8.47 3.26 -10.83
N GLU A 236 -9.01 4.16 -10.02
CA GLU A 236 -9.43 3.88 -8.64
C GLU A 236 -10.84 3.28 -8.57
N TRP A 237 -11.20 2.64 -7.45
CA TRP A 237 -12.54 2.06 -7.25
C TRP A 237 -13.65 3.09 -7.42
N SER A 238 -13.43 4.32 -6.95
CA SER A 238 -14.36 5.45 -7.09
C SER A 238 -14.68 5.78 -8.56
N ALA A 239 -13.73 5.59 -9.47
CA ALA A 239 -13.96 5.81 -10.91
C ALA A 239 -14.90 4.75 -11.51
N HIS A 240 -14.97 3.58 -10.90
CA HIS A 240 -15.85 2.46 -11.25
C HIS A 240 -17.17 2.46 -10.45
N GLY A 241 -17.49 3.56 -9.75
CA GLY A 241 -18.70 3.73 -8.93
C GLY A 241 -18.54 3.23 -7.48
N GLY A 242 -17.34 2.83 -7.09
CA GLY A 242 -17.05 2.26 -5.78
C GLY A 242 -16.88 3.31 -4.68
N PRO A 243 -16.63 2.86 -3.44
CA PRO A 243 -16.44 3.78 -2.32
C PRO A 243 -15.21 4.66 -2.54
N GLN A 244 -15.27 5.85 -1.96
CA GLN A 244 -14.17 6.82 -1.92
C GLN A 244 -13.78 7.05 -0.45
N ALA A 245 -12.48 6.95 -0.16
CA ALA A 245 -11.89 7.19 1.16
C ALA A 245 -11.16 8.54 1.25
#